data_AF-A0A097R2B1-F1
#
_entry.id   AF-A0A097R2B1-F1
#
_cell.length_a   1.000
_cell.length_b   1.000
_cell.length_c   1.000
_cell.angle_alpha   90.00
_cell.angle_beta   90.00
_cell.angle_gamma   90.00
#
_symmetry.space_group_name_H-M   'P 1'
#
loop_
_entity.id
_entity.type
_entity.pdbx_description
1 polymer ?
#
loop_
_entity_poly.entity_id
_entity_poly.type
_entity_poly.pdbx_seq_one_letter_code
_entity_poly.pdbx_strand_id
1 'polypeptide(L)'
;MSQPKKQILMNAFNMNCVGHIHHGMWTHPEDRSTDFNSLNYWLDLAKLLERGLFDGLFIADIVGVYDVYQQGIGLTARESIGV
;
A
#
# COMPACT_ATOMS: atom_id res chain seq x y z
N MET A 1 0.00 -42.62 0.18
CA MET A 1 0.70 -41.44 -0.37
C MET A 1 0.55 -40.31 0.63
N SER A 2 1.64 -39.64 1.02
CA SER A 2 1.57 -38.45 1.89
C SER A 2 0.95 -37.29 1.11
N GLN A 3 -0.02 -36.59 1.70
CA GLN A 3 -0.59 -35.38 1.10
C GLN A 3 0.48 -34.28 1.09
N PRO A 4 0.67 -33.54 -0.01
CA PRO A 4 1.62 -32.43 -0.05
C PRO A 4 1.22 -31.36 0.99
N LYS A 5 2.22 -30.82 1.68
CA LYS A 5 2.01 -29.78 2.69
C LYS A 5 1.53 -28.51 1.99
N LYS A 6 0.35 -28.01 2.37
CA LYS A 6 -0.19 -26.76 1.85
C LYS A 6 0.76 -25.60 2.16
N GLN A 7 1.09 -24.83 1.13
CA GLN A 7 1.87 -23.60 1.28
C GLN A 7 0.93 -22.48 1.75
N ILE A 8 1.46 -21.54 2.52
CA ILE A 8 0.76 -20.29 2.85
C ILE A 8 0.97 -19.35 1.66
N LEU A 9 -0.12 -18.78 1.15
CA LEU A 9 -0.03 -17.74 0.12
C LEU A 9 0.27 -16.40 0.78
N MET A 10 1.26 -15.68 0.26
CA MET A 10 1.71 -14.41 0.80
C MET A 10 1.56 -13.31 -0.25
N ASN A 11 0.66 -12.36 0.03
CA ASN A 11 0.43 -11.20 -0.80
C ASN A 11 0.94 -9.94 -0.10
N ALA A 12 1.58 -9.05 -0.88
CA ALA A 12 1.85 -7.70 -0.43
C ALA A 12 0.58 -6.86 -0.55
N PHE A 13 0.23 -6.13 0.50
CA PHE A 13 -0.98 -5.31 0.51
C PHE A 13 -0.62 -3.83 0.37
N ASN A 14 -1.07 -3.21 -0.72
CA ASN A 14 -0.76 -1.81 -1.03
C ASN A 14 -1.97 -1.08 -1.61
N MET A 15 -1.85 0.21 -1.84
CA MET A 15 -2.88 1.06 -2.42
C MET A 15 -2.22 2.17 -3.25
N ASN A 16 -2.87 2.64 -4.31
CA ASN A 16 -2.35 3.72 -5.15
C ASN A 16 -2.59 5.10 -4.51
N CYS A 17 -2.03 5.31 -3.33
CA CYS A 17 -2.11 6.52 -2.52
C CYS A 17 -0.85 6.63 -1.65
N VAL A 18 -0.67 7.76 -0.94
CA VAL A 18 0.48 7.93 -0.04
C VAL A 18 0.25 7.22 1.29
N GLY A 19 -0.90 7.44 1.94
CA GLY A 19 -1.20 6.87 3.27
C GLY A 19 -2.30 5.84 3.23
N HIS A 20 -1.90 4.56 3.28
CA HIS A 20 -2.81 3.40 3.28
C HIS A 20 -3.25 3.00 4.70
N ILE A 21 -2.38 2.31 5.48
CA ILE A 21 -2.73 1.76 6.80
C ILE A 21 -2.01 2.47 7.96
N HIS A 22 -0.74 2.84 7.77
CA HIS A 22 0.06 3.47 8.83
C HIS A 22 0.16 4.97 8.61
N HIS A 23 -0.83 5.71 9.10
CA HIS A 23 -0.89 7.17 8.93
C HIS A 23 0.31 7.88 9.58
N GLY A 24 0.89 8.83 8.86
CA GLY A 24 2.08 9.58 9.28
C GLY A 24 3.44 8.94 8.94
N MET A 25 3.48 7.63 8.62
CA MET A 25 4.74 6.94 8.29
C MET A 25 5.42 7.45 7.02
N TRP A 26 4.66 8.09 6.12
CA TRP A 26 5.19 8.75 4.92
C TRP A 26 6.24 9.84 5.22
N THR A 27 6.30 10.33 6.48
CA THR A 27 7.31 11.30 6.93
C THR A 27 8.65 10.66 7.31
N HIS A 28 8.71 9.33 7.43
CA HIS A 28 9.94 8.62 7.76
C HIS A 28 10.95 8.79 6.60
N PRO A 29 12.24 9.08 6.87
CA PRO A 29 13.22 9.40 5.82
C PRO A 29 13.47 8.26 4.82
N GLU A 30 13.13 7.03 5.17
CA GLU A 30 13.26 5.85 4.29
C GLU A 30 11.94 5.46 3.60
N ASP A 31 10.84 6.15 3.91
CA ASP A 31 9.56 5.89 3.27
C ASP A 31 9.55 6.44 1.83
N ARG A 32 8.95 5.68 0.91
CA ARG A 32 8.86 6.03 -0.51
C ARG A 32 7.42 6.13 -1.00
N SER A 33 6.43 6.14 -0.12
CA SER A 33 5.01 6.13 -0.49
C SER A 33 4.60 7.40 -1.23
N THR A 34 5.35 8.50 -1.09
CA THR A 34 5.17 9.73 -1.89
C THR A 34 5.48 9.55 -3.39
N ASP A 35 6.22 8.50 -3.76
CA ASP A 35 6.51 8.15 -5.16
C ASP A 35 5.38 7.33 -5.82
N PHE A 36 4.23 7.11 -5.17
CA PHE A 36 3.15 6.23 -5.65
C PHE A 36 2.67 6.56 -7.08
N ASN A 37 2.77 7.82 -7.50
CA ASN A 37 2.36 8.27 -8.84
C ASN A 37 3.44 7.99 -9.93
N SER A 38 4.55 7.35 -9.56
CA SER A 38 5.63 6.97 -10.47
C SER A 38 5.52 5.51 -10.87
N LEU A 39 5.61 5.23 -12.17
CA LEU A 39 5.68 3.85 -12.67
C LEU A 39 6.89 3.09 -12.10
N ASN A 40 8.01 3.77 -11.88
CA ASN A 40 9.22 3.12 -11.35
C ASN A 40 9.02 2.59 -9.93
N TYR A 41 8.24 3.29 -9.09
CA TYR A 41 7.89 2.82 -7.75
C TYR A 41 7.22 1.44 -7.81
N TRP A 42 6.22 1.28 -8.68
CA TRP A 42 5.52 0.01 -8.88
C TRP A 42 6.38 -1.07 -9.52
N LEU A 43 7.23 -0.71 -10.48
CA LEU A 43 8.15 -1.67 -11.12
C LEU A 43 9.19 -2.20 -10.13
N ASP A 44 9.74 -1.33 -9.27
CA ASP A 44 10.71 -1.74 -8.26
C ASP A 44 10.07 -2.63 -7.19
N LEU A 45 8.84 -2.30 -6.77
CA LEU A 45 8.05 -3.12 -5.86
C LEU A 45 7.77 -4.50 -6.46
N ALA A 46 7.29 -4.57 -7.71
CA ALA A 46 7.01 -5.84 -8.38
C ALA A 46 8.26 -6.74 -8.44
N LYS A 47 9.40 -6.18 -8.87
CA LYS A 47 10.68 -6.91 -8.89
C LYS A 47 11.11 -7.38 -7.50
N LEU A 48 10.85 -6.58 -6.45
CA LEU A 48 11.17 -6.96 -5.07
C LEU A 48 10.31 -8.15 -4.61
N LEU A 49 9.01 -8.12 -4.88
CA LEU A 49 8.08 -9.17 -4.52
C LEU A 49 8.36 -10.48 -5.26
N GLU A 50 8.68 -10.41 -6.56
CA GLU A 50 9.12 -11.56 -7.35
C GLU A 50 10.38 -12.21 -6.77
N ARG A 51 11.40 -11.41 -6.40
CA ARG A 51 12.60 -11.92 -5.71
C ARG A 51 12.27 -12.56 -4.36
N GLY A 52 11.25 -12.04 -3.67
CA GLY A 52 10.77 -12.53 -2.38
C GLY A 52 9.82 -13.73 -2.46
N LEU A 53 9.51 -14.23 -3.67
CA LEU A 53 8.57 -15.33 -3.91
C LEU A 53 7.15 -15.06 -3.36
N PHE A 54 6.73 -13.80 -3.35
CA PHE A 54 5.34 -13.44 -3.04
C PHE A 54 4.41 -13.94 -4.14
N ASP A 55 3.22 -14.39 -3.75
CA ASP A 55 2.20 -14.90 -4.68
C ASP A 55 1.49 -13.77 -5.43
N GLY A 56 1.48 -12.56 -4.87
CA GLY A 56 0.82 -11.43 -5.49
C GLY A 56 1.02 -10.09 -4.80
N LEU A 57 0.68 -9.05 -5.56
CA LEU A 57 0.48 -7.70 -5.07
C LEU A 57 -1.03 -7.42 -5.08
N PHE A 58 -1.61 -7.25 -3.90
CA PHE A 58 -3.01 -6.89 -3.72
C PHE A 58 -3.11 -5.37 -3.58
N ILE A 59 -3.82 -4.73 -4.52
CA ILE A 59 -3.98 -3.27 -4.58
C ILE A 59 -5.41 -2.91 -4.15
N ALA A 60 -5.54 -2.23 -3.02
CA ALA A 60 -6.81 -1.64 -2.57
C ALA A 60 -7.14 -0.38 -3.38
N ASP A 61 -8.40 0.05 -3.31
CA ASP A 61 -8.85 1.30 -3.91
C ASP A 61 -10.07 1.88 -3.19
N ILE A 62 -10.23 3.20 -3.26
CA ILE A 62 -11.43 3.94 -2.88
C ILE A 62 -11.69 5.05 -3.91
N VAL A 63 -12.96 5.32 -4.19
CA VAL A 63 -13.35 6.48 -5.04
C VAL A 63 -13.78 7.70 -4.22
N GLY A 64 -13.87 7.55 -2.89
CA GLY A 64 -14.31 8.59 -1.95
C GLY A 64 -13.16 9.16 -1.14
N VAL A 65 -13.49 10.03 -0.19
CA VAL A 65 -12.55 10.64 0.75
C VAL A 65 -12.99 10.36 2.18
N TYR A 66 -12.06 10.42 3.12
CA TYR A 66 -12.36 10.33 4.54
C TYR A 66 -12.71 11.71 5.09
N ASP A 67 -14.00 12.01 5.28
CA ASP A 67 -14.53 13.34 5.64
C ASP A 67 -15.37 13.37 6.93
N VAL A 68 -15.63 12.22 7.54
CA VAL A 68 -16.48 12.10 8.75
C VAL A 68 -15.86 12.83 9.95
N TYR A 69 -14.56 12.62 10.19
CA TYR A 69 -13.88 13.24 11.32
C TYR A 69 -13.72 14.75 11.07
N GLN A 70 -14.11 15.58 12.04
CA GLN A 70 -14.13 17.05 11.91
C GLN A 70 -14.96 17.59 10.73
N GLN A 71 -15.86 16.79 10.14
CA GLN A 71 -16.77 17.20 9.07
C GLN A 71 -16.04 17.83 7.86
N GLY A 72 -14.91 17.26 7.48
CA GLY A 72 -14.16 17.72 6.32
C GLY A 72 -12.89 16.93 6.07
N ILE A 73 -12.28 17.18 4.92
CA ILE A 73 -11.07 16.48 4.46
C ILE A 73 -9.77 17.13 4.93
N GLY A 74 -9.84 18.25 5.64
CA GLY A 74 -8.66 19.09 5.92
C GLY A 74 -7.54 18.31 6.62
N LEU A 75 -7.89 17.48 7.60
CA LEU A 75 -6.92 16.64 8.29
C LEU A 75 -6.45 15.46 7.42
N THR A 76 -7.38 14.72 6.83
CA THR A 76 -7.06 13.50 6.06
C THR A 76 -6.24 13.82 4.82
N ALA A 77 -6.53 14.92 4.14
CA ALA A 77 -5.70 15.42 3.04
C ALA A 77 -4.30 15.84 3.52
N ARG A 78 -4.19 16.54 4.66
CA ARG A 78 -2.89 16.97 5.19
C ARG A 78 -2.01 15.80 5.61
N GLU A 79 -2.62 14.78 6.21
CA GLU A 79 -1.92 13.59 6.72
C GLU A 79 -1.85 12.46 5.69
N SER A 80 -2.24 12.73 4.44
CA SER A 80 -2.17 11.82 3.31
C SER A 80 -3.00 10.53 3.45
N ILE A 81 -4.13 10.58 4.17
CA ILE A 81 -4.99 9.42 4.44
C ILE A 81 -5.91 9.13 3.26
N GLY A 82 -5.63 8.04 2.53
CA GLY A 82 -6.44 7.60 1.40
C GLY A 82 -6.42 8.55 0.19
N VAL A 83 -5.37 9.37 0.07
CA VAL A 83 -5.12 10.32 -1.03
C VAL A 83 -3.77 10.08 -1.70
#